data_AF-A0AAW9IVD6-F1
#
_entry.id   AF-A0AAW9IVD6-F1
#
_cell.length_a   1.000
_cell.length_b   1.000
_cell.length_c   1.000
_cell.angle_alpha   90.00
_cell.angle_beta   90.00
_cell.angle_gamma   90.00
#
_symmetry.space_group_name_H-M   'P 1'
#
loop_
_entity.id
_entity.type
_entity.pdbx_description
1 polymer ?
#
loop_
_entity_poly.entity_id
_entity_poly.type
_entity_poly.pdbx_seq_one_letter_code
_entity_poly.pdbx_strand_id
1 'polypeptide(L)' 'ADGLMIEVHNNPQCALSDGQQSIKPESFKNLMDKVKILAEIEEKKIKTL' A
#
# COMPACT_ATOMS: atom_id res chain seq x y z
N ALA A 1 14.49 -1.11 8.61
CA ALA A 1 13.26 -1.64 7.99
C ALA A 1 13.15 -0.95 6.65
N ASP A 2 13.28 -1.72 5.57
CA ASP A 2 13.72 -1.23 4.26
C ASP A 2 12.64 -1.37 3.18
N GLY A 3 11.46 -1.89 3.57
CA GLY A 3 10.31 -2.07 2.71
C GLY A 3 9.05 -2.36 3.52
N LEU A 4 7.90 -2.11 2.89
CA LEU A 4 6.58 -2.42 3.41
C LEU A 4 5.84 -3.25 2.36
N MET A 5 5.26 -4.37 2.77
CA MET A 5 4.45 -5.24 1.90
C MET A 5 2.98 -4.96 2.20
N ILE A 6 2.20 -4.66 1.16
CA ILE A 6 0.76 -4.35 1.29
C ILE A 6 -0.02 -5.24 0.33
N GLU A 7 -0.98 -5.97 0.88
CA GLU A 7 -1.92 -6.78 0.10
C GLU A 7 -3.15 -5.95 -0.29
N VAL A 8 -3.45 -5.91 -1.59
CA VAL A 8 -4.55 -5.13 -2.15
C VAL A 8 -5.53 -6.07 -2.82
N HIS A 9 -6.80 -6.02 -2.41
CA HIS A 9 -7.84 -6.86 -2.99
C HIS A 9 -9.08 -6.02 -3.34
N ASN A 10 -9.63 -6.23 -4.54
CA ASN A 10 -10.82 -5.51 -5.01
C ASN A 10 -12.07 -5.84 -4.19
N ASN A 11 -12.11 -7.03 -3.59
CA ASN A 11 -13.23 -7.51 -2.79
C ASN A 11 -12.73 -8.22 -1.52
N PRO A 12 -12.25 -7.48 -0.50
CA PRO A 12 -11.53 -8.06 0.65
C PRO A 12 -12.35 -9.11 1.43
N GLN A 13 -13.68 -8.95 1.46
CA GLN A 13 -14.62 -9.90 2.10
C GLN A 13 -14.70 -11.29 1.43
N CYS A 14 -14.22 -11.44 0.18
CA CYS A 14 -14.14 -12.73 -0.52
C CYS A 14 -12.69 -13.23 -0.64
N ALA A 15 -11.73 -12.60 0.02
CA ALA A 15 -10.35 -13.05 -0.02
C ALA A 15 -10.23 -14.42 0.67
N LEU A 16 -9.68 -15.40 -0.04
CA LEU A 16 -9.51 -16.78 0.42
C LEU A 16 -8.49 -16.92 1.58
N SER A 17 -7.69 -15.88 1.84
CA SER A 17 -6.84 -15.70 3.01
C SER A 17 -6.70 -14.19 3.30
N ASP A 18 -6.66 -13.80 4.58
CA ASP A 18 -6.31 -12.46 5.08
C ASP A 18 -7.10 -11.25 4.55
N GLY A 19 -8.39 -11.44 4.24
CA GLY A 19 -9.29 -10.38 3.81
C GLY A 19 -9.46 -9.20 4.78
N GLN A 20 -9.19 -9.40 6.07
CA GLN A 20 -9.32 -8.36 7.09
C GLN A 20 -8.15 -7.36 7.11
N GLN A 21 -6.97 -7.76 6.59
CA GLN A 21 -5.77 -6.91 6.43
C GLN A 21 -5.64 -6.34 5.02
N SER A 22 -6.36 -6.92 4.04
CA SER A 22 -6.39 -6.45 2.66
C SER A 22 -7.08 -5.09 2.55
N ILE A 23 -6.39 -4.11 1.98
CA ILE A 23 -6.99 -2.80 1.70
C ILE A 23 -7.57 -2.76 0.29
N LYS A 24 -8.60 -1.92 0.10
CA LYS A 24 -9.13 -1.65 -1.24
C LYS A 24 -8.10 -0.88 -2.09
N PRO A 25 -8.12 -1.01 -3.42
CA PRO A 25 -7.23 -0.27 -4.32
C PRO A 25 -7.26 1.25 -4.12
N GLU A 26 -8.44 1.82 -3.80
CA GLU A 26 -8.58 3.25 -3.51
C GLU A 26 -7.80 3.67 -2.26
N SER A 27 -7.86 2.87 -1.20
CA SER A 27 -7.09 3.10 0.01
C SER A 27 -5.59 2.96 -0.24
N PHE A 28 -5.18 1.98 -1.07
CA PHE A 28 -3.78 1.84 -1.48
C PHE A 28 -3.29 3.06 -2.26
N LYS A 29 -4.10 3.57 -3.20
CA LYS A 29 -3.78 4.79 -3.95
C LYS A 29 -3.56 5.98 -3.01
N ASN A 30 -4.50 6.21 -2.08
CA ASN A 30 -4.39 7.28 -1.09
C ASN A 30 -3.16 7.12 -0.18
N LEU A 31 -2.83 5.89 0.19
CA LEU A 31 -1.63 5.59 0.97
C LEU A 31 -0.36 5.91 0.16
N MET A 32 -0.27 5.45 -1.08
CA MET A 32 0.88 5.71 -1.96
C MET A 32 1.08 7.20 -2.24
N ASP A 33 0.00 7.97 -2.37
CA ASP A 33 0.09 9.43 -2.53
C ASP A 33 0.70 10.10 -1.29
N LYS A 34 0.34 9.63 -0.08
CA LYS A 34 0.98 10.11 1.16
C LYS A 34 2.45 9.66 1.27
N VAL A 35 2.75 8.42 0.91
CA VAL A 35 4.12 7.88 0.97
C VAL A 35 5.04 8.63 -0.01
N LYS A 36 4.55 9.01 -1.19
CA LYS A 36 5.32 9.84 -2.15
C LYS A 36 5.73 11.17 -1.55
N ILE A 37 4.81 11.87 -0.88
CA ILE A 37 5.11 13.15 -0.21
C ILE A 37 6.17 12.94 0.87
N LEU A 38 6.03 11.91 1.70
CA LEU A 38 7.02 11.59 2.73
C LEU A 38 8.38 11.24 2.14
N ALA A 39 8.41 10.47 1.05
CA ALA A 39 9.65 10.10 0.39
C ALA A 39 10.36 11.28 -0.26
N GLU A 40 9.62 12.26 -0.79
CA GLU A 40 10.19 13.50 -1.32
C GLU A 40 10.85 14.33 -0.20
N ILE A 41 10.18 14.47 0.95
CA ILE A 41 10.72 15.17 2.13
C ILE A 41 11.98 14.47 2.66
N GLU A 42 11.99 13.13 2.64
CA GLU A 42 13.08 12.30 3.12
C GLU A 42 14.18 12.07 2.06
N GLU A 43 14.06 12.66 0.87
CA GLU A 43 14.94 12.44 -0.30
C GLU A 43 15.13 10.95 -0.66
N LYS A 44 14.12 10.12 -0.40
CA LYS A 44 14.11 8.68 -0.66
C LYS A 44 13.45 8.36 -2.00
N LYS A 45 14.04 7.43 -2.75
CA LYS A 45 13.42 6.91 -3.99
C LYS A 45 12.48 5.75 -3.67
N ILE A 46 11.21 5.90 -4.02
CA ILE A 46 10.24 4.80 -3.94
C ILE A 46 10.39 3.92 -5.17
N LYS A 47 10.53 2.60 -4.95
CA LYS A 47 10.49 1.59 -6.01
C LYS A 47 9.43 0.56 -5.66
N THR A 48 8.38 0.49 -6.47
CA THR A 48 7.40 -0.60 -6.44
C THR A 48 7.93 -1.75 -7.30
N LEU A 49 7.80 -2.99 -6.81
CA LEU A 49 8.16 -4.21 -7.52
C LEU A 49 6.94 -4.82 -8.19
#